data_AF-A0A3M1QSD6-F1
#
_entry.id   AF-A0A3M1QSD6-F1
#
_cell.length_a   1.000
_cell.length_b   1.000
_cell.length_c   1.000
_cell.angle_alpha   90.00
_cell.angle_beta   90.00
_cell.angle_gamma   90.00
#
_symmetry.space_group_name_H-M   'P 1'
#
loop_
_entity.id
_entity.type
_entity.pdbx_description
1 polymer ?
#
loop_
_entity_poly.entity_id
_entity_poly.type
_entity_poly.pdbx_seq_one_letter_code
_entity_poly.pdbx_strand_id
1 'polypeptide(L)'
;GLGLVCSQYAGVSSHLHDGHDAFVMDPTDHHTLADRIITLLTDKTLREQFRTNSQAILNDFAPETVAAQFEHAVEIAMRELD
;
A
#
# COMPACT_ATOMS: atom_id res chain seq x y z
N GLY A 1 0.26 -8.09 7.52
CA GLY A 1 -0.25 -8.56 8.83
C GLY A 1 -0.29 -7.50 9.93
N LEU A 2 0.05 -6.24 9.62
CA LEU A 2 -0.01 -5.11 10.55
C LEU A 2 -0.95 -4.06 9.96
N GLY A 3 -1.69 -3.34 10.82
CA GLY A 3 -2.39 -2.14 10.40
C GLY A 3 -1.37 -1.11 9.92
N LEU A 4 -1.63 -0.47 8.79
CA LEU A 4 -0.69 0.43 8.14
C LEU A 4 -1.03 1.90 8.46
N VAL A 5 -0.02 2.65 8.88
CA VAL A 5 -0.04 4.12 8.91
C VAL A 5 1.15 4.60 8.08
N CYS A 6 0.92 5.44 7.09
CA CYS A 6 1.99 5.97 6.27
C CYS A 6 1.77 7.44 5.88
N SER A 7 2.87 8.09 5.51
CA SER A 7 2.84 9.40 4.89
C SER A 7 2.18 9.34 3.51
N GLN A 8 1.48 10.41 3.13
CA GLN A 8 0.98 10.61 1.77
C GLN A 8 2.09 10.66 0.71
N TYR A 9 3.34 10.89 1.12
CA TYR A 9 4.51 10.89 0.25
C TYR A 9 5.26 9.54 0.20
N ALA A 10 4.77 8.50 0.90
CA ALA A 10 5.34 7.17 0.77
C ALA A 10 5.06 6.62 -0.65
N GLY A 11 6.01 5.92 -1.28
CA GLY A 11 5.81 5.40 -2.65
C GLY A 11 4.60 4.46 -2.80
N VAL A 12 4.18 3.80 -1.72
CA VAL A 12 3.00 2.93 -1.70
C VAL A 12 1.67 3.70 -1.50
N SER A 13 1.72 4.98 -1.11
CA SER A 13 0.51 5.77 -0.78
C SER A 13 -0.47 5.87 -1.95
N SER A 14 0.04 5.91 -3.20
CA SER A 14 -0.79 5.96 -4.40
C SER A 14 -1.62 4.69 -4.65
N HIS A 15 -1.29 3.60 -3.96
CA HIS A 15 -1.99 2.31 -4.05
C HIS A 15 -2.95 2.10 -2.87
N LEU A 16 -2.94 3.00 -1.88
CA LEU A 16 -3.70 2.85 -0.63
C LEU A 16 -4.88 3.82 -0.61
N HIS A 17 -6.02 3.34 -0.09
CA HIS A 17 -7.19 4.18 0.18
C HIS A 17 -7.26 4.51 1.68
N ASP A 18 -7.16 5.79 2.01
CA ASP A 18 -7.23 6.26 3.41
C ASP A 18 -8.55 5.83 4.08
N GLY A 19 -8.43 5.28 5.28
CA GLY A 19 -9.53 4.75 6.07
C GLY A 19 -10.08 3.40 5.61
N HIS A 20 -9.63 2.85 4.47
CA HIS A 20 -10.06 1.54 3.97
C HIS A 20 -8.95 0.50 4.04
N ASP A 21 -7.76 0.79 3.48
CA ASP A 21 -6.62 -0.12 3.46
C ASP A 21 -5.58 0.23 4.54
N ALA A 22 -5.53 1.51 4.88
CA ALA A 22 -4.53 2.11 5.75
C ALA A 22 -4.99 3.48 6.26
N PHE A 23 -4.22 4.07 7.17
CA PHE A 23 -4.24 5.52 7.37
C PHE A 23 -3.14 6.18 6.55
N VAL A 24 -3.51 7.11 5.69
CA VAL A 24 -2.60 7.90 4.85
C VAL A 24 -2.72 9.36 5.26
N MET A 25 -1.60 10.02 5.56
CA MET A 25 -1.63 11.33 6.21
C MET A 25 -0.48 12.26 5.84
N ASP A 26 -0.65 13.54 6.15
CA ASP A 26 0.43 14.52 6.12
C ASP A 26 1.47 14.20 7.21
N PRO A 27 2.76 14.02 6.89
CA PRO A 27 3.79 13.70 7.87
C PRO A 27 4.08 14.84 8.86
N THR A 28 3.62 16.07 8.60
CA THR A 28 3.79 17.21 9.50
C THR A 28 2.77 17.24 10.63
N ASP A 29 1.66 16.51 10.51
CA ASP A 29 0.63 16.40 11.53
C ASP A 29 0.91 15.24 12.49
N HIS A 30 1.85 15.46 13.41
CA HIS A 30 2.22 14.46 14.41
C HIS A 30 1.10 14.11 15.39
N HIS A 31 0.11 15.00 15.57
CA HIS A 31 -1.03 14.73 16.45
C HIS A 31 -1.93 13.67 15.83
N THR A 32 -2.33 13.86 14.58
CA THR A 32 -3.12 12.86 13.86
C THR A 32 -2.36 11.54 13.71
N LEU A 33 -1.04 11.58 13.48
CA LEU A 33 -0.21 10.36 13.46
C LEU A 33 -0.30 9.56 14.76
N ALA A 34 -0.13 10.22 15.91
CA ALA A 34 -0.23 9.57 17.21
C ALA A 34 -1.62 8.96 17.43
N ASP A 35 -2.68 9.71 17.12
CA ASP A 35 -4.06 9.26 17.29
C ASP A 35 -4.39 8.05 16.40
N ARG A 36 -3.91 8.02 15.15
CA ARG A 36 -4.11 6.88 14.25
C ARG A 36 -3.32 5.64 14.68
N ILE A 37 -2.10 5.81 15.17
CA ILE A 37 -1.33 4.70 15.75
C ILE A 37 -2.07 4.14 16.97
N ILE A 38 -2.54 4.98 17.89
CA ILE A 38 -3.30 4.56 19.07
C ILE A 38 -4.59 3.85 18.63
N THR A 39 -5.32 4.41 17.68
CA THR A 39 -6.55 3.81 17.13
C THR A 39 -6.26 2.41 16.59
N LEU A 40 -5.24 2.26 15.75
CA LEU A 40 -4.89 0.95 15.23
C LEU A 40 -4.41 0.01 16.33
N LEU A 41 -3.68 0.45 17.36
CA LEU A 41 -3.23 -0.44 18.43
C LEU A 41 -4.39 -0.90 19.34
N THR A 42 -5.44 -0.09 19.48
CA THR A 42 -6.57 -0.37 20.37
C THR A 42 -7.75 -1.06 19.66
N ASP A 43 -7.96 -0.82 18.37
CA ASP A 43 -9.03 -1.45 17.59
C ASP A 43 -8.52 -2.66 16.80
N LYS A 44 -8.71 -3.85 17.35
CA LYS A 44 -8.33 -5.11 16.68
C LYS A 44 -9.14 -5.35 15.41
N THR A 45 -10.43 -5.01 15.40
CA THR A 45 -11.31 -5.24 14.25
C THR A 45 -10.85 -4.42 13.06
N LEU A 46 -10.56 -3.15 13.29
CA LEU A 46 -10.02 -2.26 12.27
C LEU A 46 -8.68 -2.76 11.71
N ARG A 47 -7.77 -3.25 12.57
CA ARG A 47 -6.49 -3.85 12.11
C ARG A 47 -6.71 -5.04 11.18
N GLU A 48 -7.64 -5.93 11.52
CA GLU A 48 -7.94 -7.10 10.70
C GLU A 48 -8.62 -6.71 9.39
N GLN A 49 -9.46 -5.67 9.41
CA GLN A 49 -10.05 -5.11 8.20
C GLN A 49 -8.97 -4.54 7.27
N PHE A 50 -8.09 -3.69 7.79
CA PHE A 50 -6.97 -3.14 7.00
C PHE A 50 -6.06 -4.24 6.45
N ARG A 51 -5.75 -5.27 7.25
CA ARG A 51 -4.99 -6.43 6.78
C ARG A 51 -5.68 -7.13 5.61
N THR A 52 -6.99 -7.30 5.68
CA THR A 52 -7.77 -8.00 4.65
C THR A 52 -7.85 -7.17 3.38
N ASN A 53 -8.16 -5.88 3.52
CA ASN A 53 -8.33 -4.96 2.40
C ASN A 53 -7.02 -4.70 1.64
N SER A 54 -5.90 -4.53 2.37
CA SER A 54 -4.59 -4.32 1.77
C SER A 54 -3.99 -5.56 1.08
N GLN A 55 -4.63 -6.72 1.17
CA GLN A 55 -4.09 -7.97 0.62
C GLN A 55 -3.98 -7.94 -0.91
N ALA A 56 -4.92 -7.29 -1.61
CA ALA A 56 -4.86 -7.16 -3.07
C ALA A 56 -3.63 -6.37 -3.50
N ILE A 57 -3.34 -5.26 -2.81
CA ILE A 57 -2.17 -4.42 -3.07
C ILE A 57 -0.88 -5.22 -2.89
N LEU A 58 -0.79 -6.07 -1.86
CA LEU A 58 0.39 -6.93 -1.66
C LEU A 58 0.61 -7.92 -2.82
N ASN A 59 -0.46 -8.39 -3.46
CA ASN A 59 -0.35 -9.31 -4.59
C ASN A 59 0.17 -8.62 -5.85
N ASP A 60 -0.11 -7.32 -6.02
CA ASP A 60 0.41 -6.52 -7.14
C ASP A 60 1.95 -6.38 -7.08
N PHE A 61 2.51 -6.46 -5.87
CA PHE A 61 3.96 -6.43 -5.62
C PHE A 61 4.57 -7.82 -5.38
N ALA A 62 3.82 -8.90 -5.62
CA ALA A 62 4.38 -10.25 -5.54
C ALA A 62 5.51 -10.42 -6.57
N PRO A 63 6.60 -11.13 -6.26
CA PRO A 63 7.73 -11.31 -7.17
C PRO A 63 7.32 -11.80 -8.56
N GLU A 64 6.36 -12.71 -8.63
CA GLU A 64 5.83 -13.27 -9.87
C GLU A 64 5.07 -12.22 -10.70
N THR A 65 4.25 -11.40 -10.03
CA THR A 65 3.53 -10.29 -10.67
C THR A 65 4.50 -9.26 -11.24
N VAL A 66 5.50 -8.88 -10.46
CA VAL A 66 6.53 -7.90 -10.88
C VAL A 66 7.36 -8.47 -12.03
N ALA A 67 7.80 -9.73 -11.95
CA ALA A 67 8.55 -10.37 -13.04
C ALA A 67 7.76 -10.36 -14.35
N ALA A 68 6.48 -10.73 -14.32
CA ALA A 68 5.61 -10.72 -15.49
C ALA A 68 5.45 -9.32 -16.11
N GLN A 69 5.38 -8.26 -15.29
CA GLN A 69 5.33 -6.88 -15.78
C GLN A 69 6.62 -6.48 -16.50
N PHE A 70 7.79 -6.88 -15.99
CA PHE A 70 9.08 -6.62 -16.64
C PHE A 70 9.23 -7.41 -17.94
N GLU A 71 8.86 -8.69 -17.95
CA GLU A 71 8.86 -9.52 -19.16
C GLU A 71 8.00 -8.88 -20.25
N HIS A 72 6.77 -8.47 -19.90
CA HIS A 72 5.87 -7.80 -20.83
C HIS A 72 6.44 -6.48 -21.38
N ALA A 73 7.08 -5.68 -20.53
CA ALA A 73 7.71 -4.43 -20.96
C ALA A 73 8.89 -4.67 -21.94
N VAL A 74 9.68 -5.72 -21.71
CA VAL A 74 10.76 -6.13 -22.63
C VAL A 74 10.19 -6.58 -23.97
N GLU A 75 9.12 -7.38 -23.96
CA GLU A 75 8.45 -7.82 -25.20
C GLU A 75 7.92 -6.64 -26.03
N ILE A 76 7.32 -5.63 -25.38
CA ILE A 76 6.86 -4.41 -26.07
C ILE A 76 8.04 -3.67 -26.70
N ALA A 77 9.10 -3.44 -25.93
CA ALA A 77 10.27 -2.71 -26.41
C ALA A 77 10.95 -3.40 -27.60
N MET A 78 11.02 -4.74 -27.60
CA MET A 78 11.56 -5.50 -28.72
C MET A 78 10.72 -5.35 -29.99
N ARG A 79 9.39 -5.33 -29.88
CA ARG A 79 8.49 -5.16 -31.03
C ARG A 79 8.57 -3.78 -31.67
N GLU A 80 8.92 -2.74 -30.92
CA GLU A 80 9.06 -1.38 -31.45
C GLU A 80 10.42 -1.16 -32.16
N LEU A 81 11.37 -2.08 -31.98
CA LEU A 81 12.69 -2.03 -32.61
C LEU A 81 12.78 -2.78 -33.95
N ASP A 82 11.81 -3.67 -34.22
CA ASP A 82 11.67 -4.44 -35.47
C ASP A 82 10.83 -3.67 -36.52
#